data_AF-X8AI39-F1
#
_entry.id   AF-X8AI39-F1
#
_cell.length_a   1.000
_cell.length_b   1.000
_cell.length_c   1.000
_cell.angle_alpha   90.00
_cell.angle_beta   90.00
_cell.angle_gamma   90.00
#
_symmetry.space_group_name_H-M   'P 1'
#
loop_
_entity.id
_entity.type
_entity.pdbx_description
1 polymer ?
#
loop_
_entity_poly.entity_id
_entity_poly.type
_entity_poly.pdbx_seq_one_letter_code
_entity_poly.pdbx_strand_id
1 'polypeptide(L)'
;MLFWSSIGVVCVMAAAYVYTAWIVSGDATPVSAGPDRIPAGTRAAMAAFQVLCPVFAVAAVFYVVRKSLRERQLCVEAAIVIGSTVAWWHDPLINWFQPTLFYNAGLVNFGNWTENIPGWLSPDGRLMAEPVLMIGMIYIWMPLAMGMIARWAMGRARAKWPALGPVRTFCCGWLAVYVIEFPLEIFAVHNGLVGYPAAIPGVTLWRVRLFRFPCTAHTLVAGADL
;
A
#
# COMPACT_ATOMS: atom_id res chain seq x y z
N MET A 1 8.25 -29.27 3.83
CA MET A 1 8.09 -28.35 2.67
C MET A 1 6.63 -28.14 2.28
N LEU A 2 5.77 -29.17 2.31
CA LEU A 2 4.36 -29.08 1.92
C LEU A 2 3.55 -27.99 2.65
N PHE A 3 3.76 -27.78 3.95
CA PHE A 3 3.01 -26.77 4.73
C PHE A 3 3.09 -25.35 4.14
N TRP A 4 4.28 -24.87 3.85
CA TRP A 4 4.49 -23.53 3.27
C TRP A 4 3.95 -23.41 1.85
N SER A 5 4.11 -24.47 1.05
CA SER A 5 3.53 -24.53 -0.29
C SER A 5 2.01 -24.49 -0.26
N SER A 6 1.38 -25.23 0.67
CA SER A 6 -0.08 -25.21 0.84
C SER A 6 -0.59 -23.84 1.25
N ILE A 7 0.09 -23.14 2.17
CA ILE A 7 -0.27 -21.76 2.54
C ILE A 7 -0.17 -20.84 1.32
N GLY A 8 0.93 -20.91 0.56
CA GLY A 8 1.09 -20.11 -0.64
C GLY A 8 -0.02 -20.35 -1.66
N VAL A 9 -0.42 -21.60 -1.88
CA VAL A 9 -1.54 -21.95 -2.78
C VAL A 9 -2.85 -21.34 -2.28
N VAL A 10 -3.13 -21.42 -0.98
CA VAL A 10 -4.32 -20.78 -0.38
C VAL A 10 -4.31 -19.27 -0.57
N CYS A 11 -3.17 -18.60 -0.35
CA CYS A 11 -3.05 -17.16 -0.58
C CYS A 11 -3.29 -16.78 -2.05
N VAL A 12 -2.76 -17.56 -3.00
CA VAL A 12 -2.96 -17.33 -4.43
C VAL A 12 -4.41 -17.56 -4.83
N MET A 13 -5.05 -18.60 -4.31
CA MET A 13 -6.47 -18.87 -4.57
C MET A 13 -7.37 -17.77 -3.99
N ALA A 14 -7.07 -17.29 -2.78
CA ALA A 14 -7.78 -16.17 -2.17
C ALA A 14 -7.62 -14.90 -3.00
N ALA A 15 -6.39 -14.57 -3.42
CA ALA A 15 -6.13 -13.43 -4.30
C ALA A 15 -6.93 -13.53 -5.60
N ALA A 16 -6.90 -14.70 -6.25
CA ALA A 16 -7.62 -14.95 -7.50
C ALA A 16 -9.14 -14.82 -7.30
N TYR A 17 -9.69 -15.37 -6.21
CA TYR A 17 -11.11 -15.23 -5.87
C TYR A 17 -11.49 -13.76 -5.69
N VAL A 18 -10.72 -12.99 -4.92
CA VAL A 18 -11.02 -11.59 -4.64
C VAL A 18 -11.00 -10.75 -5.92
N TYR A 19 -9.97 -10.91 -6.76
CA TYR A 19 -9.90 -10.17 -8.02
C TYR A 19 -10.96 -10.59 -9.02
N THR A 20 -11.28 -11.89 -9.13
CA THR A 20 -12.32 -12.37 -10.04
C THR A 20 -13.71 -11.94 -9.57
N ALA A 21 -14.01 -12.03 -8.26
CA ALA A 21 -15.25 -11.54 -7.70
C ALA A 21 -15.44 -10.04 -7.97
N TRP A 22 -14.39 -9.24 -7.80
CA TRP A 22 -14.41 -7.81 -8.08
C TRP A 22 -14.66 -7.46 -9.57
N ILE A 23 -14.09 -8.23 -10.49
CA ILE A 23 -14.35 -8.05 -11.94
C ILE A 23 -15.76 -8.50 -12.30
N VAL A 24 -16.21 -9.64 -11.77
CA VAL A 24 -17.50 -10.26 -12.11
C VAL A 24 -18.68 -9.50 -11.48
N SER A 25 -18.52 -8.93 -10.29
CA SER A 25 -19.55 -8.13 -9.63
C SER A 25 -19.80 -6.79 -10.34
N GLY A 26 -18.88 -6.36 -11.21
CA GLY A 26 -18.94 -5.07 -11.88
C GLY A 26 -18.54 -3.89 -10.98
N ASP A 27 -17.95 -4.16 -9.81
CA ASP A 27 -17.51 -3.12 -8.86
C ASP A 27 -16.14 -2.51 -9.21
N ALA A 28 -15.50 -3.00 -10.27
CA ALA A 28 -14.26 -2.47 -10.83
C ALA A 28 -14.48 -1.13 -11.58
N THR A 29 -15.20 -0.21 -10.95
CA THR A 29 -15.51 1.11 -11.49
C THR A 29 -14.71 2.19 -10.76
N PRO A 30 -14.10 3.14 -11.48
CA PRO A 30 -13.38 4.25 -10.85
C PRO A 30 -14.27 5.04 -9.89
N VAL A 31 -13.76 5.33 -8.70
CA VAL A 31 -14.40 6.23 -7.74
C VAL A 31 -14.08 7.67 -8.15
N SER A 32 -15.11 8.49 -8.31
CA SER A 32 -14.94 9.91 -8.62
C SER A 32 -14.27 10.63 -7.45
N ALA A 33 -13.27 11.46 -7.75
CA ALA A 33 -12.90 12.54 -6.85
C ALA A 33 -14.16 13.39 -6.62
N GLY A 34 -14.50 13.68 -5.35
CA GLY A 34 -15.65 14.51 -5.01
C GLY A 34 -15.55 15.93 -5.60
N PRO A 35 -16.53 16.81 -5.32
CA PRO A 35 -16.57 18.16 -5.87
C PRO A 35 -15.41 19.06 -5.40
N ASP A 36 -14.65 18.62 -4.40
CA ASP A 36 -13.55 19.36 -3.81
C ASP A 36 -12.34 19.46 -4.75
N ARG A 37 -11.87 20.69 -4.96
CA ARG A 37 -10.69 20.95 -5.78
C ARG A 37 -9.43 20.44 -5.07
N ILE A 38 -8.80 19.42 -5.66
CA ILE A 38 -7.49 18.93 -5.22
C ILE A 38 -6.44 20.05 -5.36
N PRO A 39 -5.70 20.40 -4.30
CA PRO A 39 -4.63 21.40 -4.34
C PRO A 39 -3.58 21.10 -5.42
N ALA A 40 -2.97 22.14 -6.01
CA ALA A 40 -2.01 21.97 -7.11
C ALA A 40 -0.77 21.15 -6.70
N GLY A 41 -0.26 21.35 -5.47
CA GLY A 41 0.88 20.58 -4.95
C GLY A 41 0.58 19.09 -4.83
N THR A 42 -0.58 18.75 -4.26
CA THR A 42 -1.09 17.37 -4.16
C THR A 42 -1.26 16.72 -5.54
N ARG A 43 -1.81 17.46 -6.51
CA ARG A 43 -1.98 16.97 -7.89
C ARG A 43 -0.64 16.67 -8.57
N ALA A 44 0.37 17.52 -8.36
CA ALA A 44 1.71 17.30 -8.90
C ALA A 44 2.36 16.07 -8.25
N ALA A 45 2.22 15.89 -6.94
CA ALA A 45 2.68 14.70 -6.23
C ALA A 45 1.99 13.43 -6.76
N MET A 46 0.66 13.45 -6.95
CA MET A 46 -0.07 12.33 -7.55
C MET A 46 0.47 11.95 -8.93
N ALA A 47 0.62 12.94 -9.82
CA ALA A 47 1.14 12.71 -11.16
C ALA A 47 2.56 12.12 -11.11
N ALA A 48 3.42 12.62 -10.22
CA ALA A 48 4.77 12.09 -10.04
C ALA A 48 4.74 10.63 -9.58
N PHE A 49 3.95 10.28 -8.58
CA PHE A 49 3.85 8.89 -8.08
C PHE A 49 3.26 7.95 -9.14
N GLN A 50 2.25 8.39 -9.90
CA GLN A 50 1.66 7.60 -10.99
C GLN A 50 2.62 7.35 -12.16
N VAL A 51 3.72 8.08 -12.26
CA VAL A 51 4.75 7.85 -13.28
C VAL A 51 5.94 7.10 -12.68
N LEU A 52 6.42 7.53 -11.51
CA LEU A 52 7.60 6.95 -10.86
C LEU A 52 7.34 5.52 -10.38
N CYS A 53 6.19 5.23 -9.77
CA CYS A 53 5.91 3.89 -9.24
C CYS A 53 5.87 2.83 -10.36
N PRO A 54 5.18 3.03 -11.51
CA PRO A 54 5.26 2.10 -12.62
C PRO A 54 6.66 1.98 -13.21
N VAL A 55 7.41 3.09 -13.34
CA VAL A 55 8.80 3.04 -13.85
C VAL A 55 9.69 2.19 -12.94
N PHE A 56 9.59 2.34 -11.62
CA PHE A 56 10.32 1.51 -10.67
C PHE A 56 9.85 0.06 -10.67
N ALA A 57 8.55 -0.20 -10.82
CA ALA A 57 8.01 -1.55 -10.99
C ALA A 57 8.59 -2.24 -12.22
N VAL A 58 8.58 -1.58 -13.38
CA VAL A 58 9.15 -2.11 -14.62
C VAL A 58 10.65 -2.35 -14.47
N ALA A 59 11.38 -1.41 -13.87
CA ALA A 59 12.81 -1.58 -13.61
C ALA A 59 13.11 -2.76 -12.67
N ALA A 60 12.31 -2.94 -11.62
CA ALA A 60 12.43 -4.06 -10.69
C ALA A 60 12.16 -5.40 -11.39
N VAL A 61 11.06 -5.49 -12.16
CA VAL A 61 10.72 -6.68 -12.94
C VAL A 61 11.83 -7.00 -13.95
N PHE A 62 12.30 -6.00 -14.70
CA PHE A 62 13.40 -6.17 -15.64
C PHE A 62 14.67 -6.68 -14.95
N TYR A 63 15.02 -6.11 -13.79
CA TYR A 63 16.17 -6.54 -12.99
C TYR A 63 16.06 -8.01 -12.55
N VAL A 64 14.93 -8.42 -11.96
CA VAL A 64 14.76 -9.79 -11.45
C VAL A 64 14.65 -10.81 -12.58
N VAL A 65 14.00 -10.46 -13.69
CA VAL A 65 13.91 -11.30 -14.89
C VAL A 65 15.30 -11.49 -15.49
N ARG A 66 16.05 -10.41 -15.72
CA ARG A 66 17.41 -10.49 -16.26
C ARG A 66 18.33 -11.30 -15.35
N LYS A 67 18.23 -11.13 -14.03
CA LYS A 67 19.01 -11.90 -13.06
C LYS A 67 18.64 -13.39 -13.10
N SER A 68 17.35 -13.71 -13.11
CA SER A 68 16.85 -15.10 -13.16
C SER A 68 17.25 -15.80 -14.47
N LEU A 69 17.19 -15.10 -15.61
CA LEU A 69 17.64 -15.61 -16.90
C LEU A 69 19.15 -15.89 -16.93
N ARG A 70 19.96 -14.99 -16.35
CA ARG A 70 21.42 -15.16 -16.26
C ARG A 70 21.79 -16.35 -15.37
N GLU A 71 21.09 -16.53 -14.26
CA GLU A 71 21.35 -17.59 -13.28
C GLU A 71 20.64 -18.91 -13.64
N ARG A 72 19.77 -18.91 -14.66
CA ARG A 72 18.92 -20.03 -15.10
C ARG A 72 18.07 -20.65 -13.97
N GLN A 73 17.79 -19.85 -12.95
CA GLN A 73 16.99 -20.23 -11.78
C GLN A 73 16.23 -19.01 -11.27
N LEU A 74 15.09 -19.25 -10.63
CA LEU A 74 14.34 -18.18 -9.96
C LEU A 74 15.18 -17.63 -8.81
N CYS A 75 15.63 -16.38 -8.95
CA CYS A 75 16.38 -15.73 -7.89
C CYS A 75 15.44 -15.38 -6.71
N VAL A 76 16.00 -15.29 -5.51
CA VAL A 76 15.24 -14.92 -4.31
C VAL A 76 14.55 -13.56 -4.49
N GLU A 77 15.17 -12.64 -5.20
CA GLU A 77 14.58 -11.35 -5.55
C GLU A 77 13.32 -11.48 -6.41
N ALA A 78 13.31 -12.40 -7.38
CA ALA A 78 12.11 -12.67 -8.18
C ALA A 78 10.99 -13.27 -7.31
N ALA A 79 11.33 -14.17 -6.39
CA ALA A 79 10.36 -14.74 -5.46
C ALA A 79 9.74 -13.67 -4.54
N ILE A 80 10.55 -12.69 -4.08
CA ILE A 80 10.05 -11.54 -3.29
C ILE A 80 9.06 -10.72 -4.12
N VAL A 81 9.42 -10.34 -5.35
CA VAL A 81 8.56 -9.53 -6.23
C VAL A 81 7.25 -10.25 -6.54
N ILE A 82 7.30 -11.54 -6.87
CA ILE A 82 6.09 -12.33 -7.15
C ILE A 82 5.24 -12.43 -5.90
N GLY A 83 5.84 -12.80 -4.77
CA GLY A 83 5.14 -12.96 -3.49
C GLY A 83 4.48 -11.67 -3.03
N SER A 84 5.16 -10.53 -3.16
CA SER A 84 4.60 -9.23 -2.78
C SER A 84 3.51 -8.74 -3.72
N THR A 85 3.64 -8.99 -5.02
CA THR A 85 2.59 -8.69 -6.00
C THR A 85 1.32 -9.48 -5.69
N VAL A 86 1.45 -10.77 -5.36
CA VAL A 86 0.31 -11.57 -4.91
C VAL A 86 -0.22 -11.05 -3.58
N ALA A 87 0.63 -10.60 -2.66
CA ALA A 87 0.18 -10.08 -1.35
C ALA A 87 -0.57 -8.75 -1.43
N TRP A 88 -0.65 -8.08 -2.59
CA TRP A 88 -1.33 -6.80 -2.73
C TRP A 88 -2.82 -6.86 -2.34
N TRP A 89 -3.51 -7.99 -2.52
CA TRP A 89 -4.91 -8.12 -2.07
C TRP A 89 -5.10 -7.92 -0.55
N HIS A 90 -4.03 -8.08 0.24
CA HIS A 90 -4.05 -7.82 1.69
C HIS A 90 -4.11 -6.34 2.05
N ASP A 91 -3.77 -5.43 1.13
CA ASP A 91 -3.64 -4.00 1.41
C ASP A 91 -4.85 -3.41 2.16
N PRO A 92 -6.09 -3.61 1.68
CA PRO A 92 -7.23 -3.02 2.35
C PRO A 92 -7.61 -3.74 3.65
N LEU A 93 -7.02 -4.88 4.03
CA LEU A 93 -7.38 -5.59 5.26
C LEU A 93 -7.20 -4.74 6.52
N ILE A 94 -6.36 -3.71 6.48
CA ILE A 94 -6.26 -2.71 7.55
C ILE A 94 -7.60 -2.01 7.83
N ASN A 95 -8.47 -1.93 6.82
CA ASN A 95 -9.79 -1.32 6.88
C ASN A 95 -10.91 -2.30 7.23
N TRP A 96 -10.61 -3.54 7.64
CA TRP A 96 -11.60 -4.61 7.83
C TRP A 96 -12.72 -4.25 8.80
N PHE A 97 -12.36 -3.72 9.97
CA PHE A 97 -13.31 -3.37 11.03
C PHE A 97 -13.82 -1.94 10.91
N GLN A 98 -12.94 -1.04 10.48
CA GLN A 98 -13.24 0.37 10.35
C GLN A 98 -12.31 1.01 9.31
N PRO A 99 -12.78 2.03 8.57
CA PRO A 99 -11.93 2.76 7.65
C PRO A 99 -10.80 3.49 8.38
N THR A 100 -9.57 3.01 8.22
CA THR A 100 -8.36 3.47 8.92
C THR A 100 -7.36 4.13 7.98
N LEU A 101 -7.30 3.68 6.73
CA LEU A 101 -6.39 4.14 5.69
C LEU A 101 -7.18 4.45 4.41
N PHE A 102 -7.02 5.65 3.88
CA PHE A 102 -7.59 6.03 2.59
C PHE A 102 -6.54 6.58 1.66
N TYR A 103 -6.71 6.27 0.38
CA TYR A 103 -5.98 6.91 -0.69
C TYR A 103 -6.85 7.96 -1.37
N ASN A 104 -6.18 8.90 -2.04
CA ASN A 104 -6.89 9.95 -2.73
C ASN A 104 -7.53 9.43 -4.04
N ALA A 105 -8.84 9.64 -4.17
CA ALA A 105 -9.62 9.24 -5.35
C ALA A 105 -9.23 9.96 -6.65
N GLY A 106 -8.41 11.02 -6.59
CA GLY A 106 -7.81 11.65 -7.76
C GLY A 106 -6.71 10.80 -8.44
N LEU A 107 -6.24 9.74 -7.78
CA LEU A 107 -5.35 8.76 -8.38
C LEU A 107 -6.13 7.79 -9.28
N VAL A 108 -5.46 7.22 -10.29
CA VAL A 108 -6.01 6.17 -11.16
C VAL A 108 -6.36 4.97 -10.29
N ASN A 109 -7.67 4.83 -10.06
CA ASN A 109 -8.26 3.84 -9.19
C ASN A 109 -9.42 3.15 -9.89
N PHE A 110 -9.77 1.96 -9.42
CA PHE A 110 -10.88 1.16 -9.94
C PHE A 110 -11.88 0.79 -8.82
N GLY A 111 -11.98 1.63 -7.78
CA GLY A 111 -12.69 1.26 -6.54
C GLY A 111 -11.88 0.29 -5.69
N ASN A 112 -12.55 -0.45 -4.81
CA ASN A 112 -11.94 -1.48 -3.96
C ASN A 112 -12.65 -2.83 -4.08
N TRP A 113 -11.91 -3.92 -3.84
CA TRP A 113 -12.43 -5.29 -3.84
C TRP A 113 -12.95 -5.74 -2.46
N THR A 114 -12.91 -4.87 -1.45
CA THR A 114 -13.23 -5.17 -0.05
C THR A 114 -14.65 -5.70 0.20
N GLU A 115 -15.66 -5.15 -0.46
CA GLU A 115 -17.06 -5.61 -0.33
C GLU A 115 -17.27 -7.04 -0.84
N ASN A 116 -16.39 -7.51 -1.73
CA ASN A 116 -16.43 -8.87 -2.26
C ASN A 116 -15.76 -9.90 -1.33
N ILE A 117 -15.13 -9.44 -0.24
CA ILE A 117 -14.50 -10.32 0.73
C ILE A 117 -15.56 -10.81 1.74
N PRO A 118 -15.75 -12.14 1.87
CA PRO A 118 -16.71 -12.68 2.83
C PRO A 118 -16.39 -12.25 4.27
N GLY A 119 -17.37 -11.71 4.97
CA GLY A 119 -17.21 -11.27 6.37
C GLY A 119 -16.63 -9.87 6.54
N TRP A 120 -16.53 -9.08 5.46
CA TRP A 120 -16.19 -7.66 5.54
C TRP A 120 -17.20 -6.88 6.39
N LEU A 121 -16.72 -6.09 7.35
CA LEU A 121 -17.57 -5.39 8.33
C LEU A 121 -17.58 -3.88 8.13
N SER A 122 -16.57 -3.33 7.45
CA SER A 122 -16.42 -1.89 7.29
C SER A 122 -17.39 -1.36 6.22
N PRO A 123 -18.18 -0.31 6.54
CA PRO A 123 -19.17 0.23 5.61
C PRO A 123 -18.51 0.89 4.41
N ASP A 124 -19.20 0.83 3.26
CA ASP A 124 -18.84 1.50 2.00
C ASP A 124 -17.41 1.21 1.49
N GLY A 125 -16.94 -0.03 1.70
CA GLY A 125 -15.61 -0.47 1.30
C GLY A 125 -15.31 -0.24 -0.18
N ARG A 126 -16.31 -0.34 -1.06
CA ARG A 126 -16.17 -0.15 -2.51
C ARG A 126 -15.84 1.31 -2.90
N LEU A 127 -16.26 2.27 -2.08
CA LEU A 127 -15.98 3.69 -2.31
C LEU A 127 -14.54 4.09 -1.92
N MET A 128 -13.77 3.17 -1.35
CA MET A 128 -12.36 3.39 -1.07
C MET A 128 -11.57 3.29 -2.37
N ALA A 129 -11.05 4.41 -2.86
CA ALA A 129 -10.23 4.40 -4.07
C ALA A 129 -8.94 3.61 -3.84
N GLU A 130 -8.75 2.50 -4.57
CA GLU A 130 -7.49 1.77 -4.58
C GLU A 130 -6.60 2.22 -5.76
N PRO A 131 -5.48 2.93 -5.53
CA PRO A 131 -4.71 3.55 -6.59
C PRO A 131 -3.73 2.57 -7.24
N VAL A 132 -4.19 1.81 -8.23
CA VAL A 132 -3.43 0.72 -8.87
C VAL A 132 -2.05 1.14 -9.37
N LEU A 133 -1.92 2.33 -9.96
CA LEU A 133 -0.64 2.84 -10.47
C LEU A 133 0.33 3.29 -9.38
N MET A 134 -0.14 3.50 -8.15
CA MET A 134 0.69 3.86 -7.01
C MET A 134 0.90 2.65 -6.11
N ILE A 135 -0.13 2.21 -5.39
CA ILE A 135 0.01 1.17 -4.36
C ILE A 135 0.29 -0.19 -4.99
N GLY A 136 -0.45 -0.57 -6.04
CA GLY A 136 -0.21 -1.83 -6.76
C GLY A 136 1.21 -1.94 -7.31
N MET A 137 1.74 -0.83 -7.85
CA MET A 137 3.12 -0.78 -8.34
C MET A 137 4.14 -0.77 -7.19
N ILE A 138 3.85 -0.11 -6.07
CA ILE A 138 4.70 -0.13 -4.85
C ILE A 138 4.90 -1.56 -4.34
N TYR A 139 3.86 -2.40 -4.34
CA TYR A 139 3.98 -3.82 -3.96
C TYR A 139 4.95 -4.61 -4.86
N ILE A 140 5.19 -4.16 -6.09
CA ILE A 140 6.13 -4.83 -7.02
C ILE A 140 7.59 -4.47 -6.69
N TRP A 141 7.90 -3.18 -6.51
CA TRP A 141 9.31 -2.75 -6.40
C TRP A 141 9.79 -2.48 -4.97
N MET A 142 8.92 -2.02 -4.08
CA MET A 142 9.34 -1.54 -2.76
C MET A 142 9.85 -2.65 -1.85
N PRO A 143 9.20 -3.84 -1.75
CA PRO A 143 9.72 -4.94 -0.95
C PRO A 143 11.11 -5.40 -1.41
N LEU A 144 11.35 -5.40 -2.72
CA LEU A 144 12.67 -5.69 -3.28
C LEU A 144 13.69 -4.62 -2.87
N ALA A 145 13.35 -3.34 -3.04
CA ALA A 145 14.23 -2.22 -2.69
C ALA A 145 14.60 -2.21 -1.21
N MET A 146 13.60 -2.33 -0.32
CA MET A 146 13.81 -2.37 1.13
C MET A 146 14.59 -3.61 1.56
N GLY A 147 14.31 -4.77 0.95
CA GLY A 147 15.11 -5.98 1.18
C GLY A 147 16.58 -5.82 0.77
N MET A 148 16.86 -5.12 -0.35
CA MET A 148 18.23 -4.82 -0.77
C MET A 148 18.93 -3.84 0.19
N ILE A 149 18.23 -2.79 0.63
CA ILE A 149 18.75 -1.81 1.59
C ILE A 149 19.07 -2.49 2.93
N ALA A 150 18.13 -3.29 3.45
CA ALA A 150 18.32 -4.04 4.68
C ALA A 150 19.54 -4.98 4.58
N ARG A 151 19.65 -5.75 3.48
CA ARG A 151 20.81 -6.63 3.23
C ARG A 151 22.12 -5.84 3.17
N TRP A 152 22.13 -4.71 2.48
CA TRP A 152 23.30 -3.83 2.39
C TRP A 152 23.70 -3.29 3.77
N ALA A 153 22.76 -2.78 4.55
CA ALA A 153 23.00 -2.24 5.88
C ALA A 153 23.53 -3.32 6.85
N MET A 154 22.93 -4.51 6.82
CA MET A 154 23.39 -5.67 7.59
C MET A 154 24.82 -6.09 7.20
N GLY A 155 25.12 -6.13 5.91
CA GLY A 155 26.46 -6.44 5.40
C GLY A 155 27.50 -5.40 5.85
N ARG A 156 27.14 -4.10 5.79
CA ARG A 156 28.00 -3.00 6.24
C ARG A 156 28.26 -3.07 7.75
N ALA A 157 27.22 -3.36 8.54
CA ALA A 157 27.32 -3.51 9.98
C ALA A 157 28.24 -4.69 10.36
N ARG A 158 28.08 -5.85 9.71
CA ARG A 158 28.95 -7.01 9.93
C ARG A 158 30.39 -6.79 9.48
N ALA A 159 30.61 -6.07 8.39
CA ALA A 159 31.96 -5.74 7.92
C ALA A 159 32.70 -4.82 8.90
N LYS A 160 31.99 -3.88 9.53
CA LYS A 160 32.55 -2.97 10.54
C LYS A 160 32.68 -3.61 11.92
N TRP A 161 31.73 -4.48 12.28
CA TRP A 161 31.68 -5.15 13.58
C TRP A 161 31.35 -6.65 13.41
N PRO A 162 32.37 -7.49 13.17
CA PRO A 162 32.19 -8.93 12.93
C PRO A 162 31.60 -9.69 14.13
N ALA A 163 31.80 -9.18 15.35
CA ALA A 163 31.29 -9.76 16.59
C ALA A 163 29.82 -9.42 16.90
N LEU A 164 29.12 -8.70 16.01
CA LEU A 164 27.70 -8.40 16.21
C LEU A 164 26.87 -9.68 16.17
N GLY A 165 26.09 -9.88 17.22
CA GLY A 165 25.09 -10.95 17.28
C GLY A 165 24.00 -10.80 16.19
N PRO A 166 23.29 -11.89 15.85
CA PRO A 166 22.27 -11.89 14.80
C PRO A 166 21.17 -10.83 14.99
N VAL A 167 20.68 -10.67 16.22
CA VAL A 167 19.62 -9.71 16.56
C VAL A 167 20.05 -8.27 16.28
N ARG A 168 21.26 -7.88 16.72
CA ARG A 168 21.76 -6.52 16.51
C ARG A 168 21.98 -6.21 15.03
N THR A 169 22.44 -7.20 14.27
CA THR A 169 22.58 -7.07 12.82
C THR A 169 21.22 -6.83 12.18
N PHE A 170 20.20 -7.62 12.55
CA PHE A 170 18.84 -7.43 12.06
C PHE A 170 18.29 -6.04 12.42
N CYS A 171 18.48 -5.57 13.65
CA CYS A 171 18.10 -4.21 14.06
C CYS A 171 18.74 -3.12 13.19
N CYS A 172 20.01 -3.28 12.77
CA CYS A 172 20.65 -2.33 11.85
C CYS A 172 19.96 -2.30 10.47
N GLY A 173 19.60 -3.46 9.94
CA GLY A 173 18.84 -3.55 8.68
C GLY A 173 17.45 -2.93 8.80
N TRP A 174 16.74 -3.26 9.87
CA TRP A 174 15.41 -2.70 10.17
C TRP A 174 15.45 -1.18 10.33
N LEU A 175 16.40 -0.65 11.10
CA LEU A 175 16.56 0.79 11.31
C LEU A 175 16.87 1.52 9.99
N ALA A 176 17.69 0.93 9.12
CA ALA A 176 17.99 1.52 7.81
C ALA A 176 16.75 1.64 6.92
N VAL A 177 15.89 0.63 6.93
CA VAL A 177 14.60 0.67 6.21
C VAL A 177 13.68 1.71 6.85
N TYR A 178 13.53 1.69 8.17
CA TYR A 178 12.67 2.61 8.91
C TYR A 178 13.04 4.08 8.64
N VAL A 179 14.33 4.42 8.62
CA VAL A 179 14.81 5.78 8.35
C VAL A 179 14.46 6.28 6.94
N ILE A 180 14.22 5.37 5.99
CA ILE A 180 13.83 5.71 4.61
C ILE A 180 12.31 5.73 4.46
N GLU A 181 11.63 4.74 5.04
CA GLU A 181 10.17 4.61 4.99
C GLU A 181 9.49 5.77 5.73
N PHE A 182 9.99 6.14 6.91
CA PHE A 182 9.34 7.14 7.75
C PHE A 182 9.23 8.53 7.07
N PRO A 183 10.28 9.09 6.43
CA PRO A 183 10.14 10.32 5.65
C PRO A 183 9.23 10.18 4.41
N LEU A 184 9.24 9.02 3.74
CA LEU A 184 8.37 8.77 2.58
C LEU A 184 6.90 8.79 3.01
N GLU A 185 6.58 8.15 4.12
CA GLU A 185 5.24 8.13 4.69
C GLU A 185 4.79 9.53 5.12
N ILE A 186 5.67 10.29 5.79
CA ILE A 186 5.39 11.70 6.13
C ILE A 186 5.13 12.52 4.89
N PHE A 187 5.93 12.34 3.82
CA PHE A 187 5.73 13.04 2.57
C PHE A 187 4.38 12.67 1.93
N ALA A 188 4.01 11.39 1.94
CA ALA A 188 2.74 10.91 1.39
C ALA A 188 1.53 11.49 2.12
N VAL A 189 1.57 11.48 3.46
CA VAL A 189 0.51 12.07 4.29
C VAL A 189 0.47 13.60 4.14
N HIS A 190 1.63 14.26 4.16
CA HIS A 190 1.71 15.71 4.04
C HIS A 190 1.16 16.22 2.70
N ASN A 191 1.42 15.50 1.62
CA ASN A 191 0.92 15.86 0.29
C ASN A 191 -0.52 15.37 0.03
N GLY A 192 -1.17 14.70 0.98
CA GLY A 192 -2.55 14.23 0.85
C GLY A 192 -2.74 13.07 -0.13
N LEU A 193 -1.67 12.28 -0.35
CA LEU A 193 -1.74 11.03 -1.11
C LEU A 193 -2.39 9.91 -0.29
N VAL A 194 -2.14 9.92 1.02
CA VAL A 194 -2.62 8.96 2.02
C VAL A 194 -3.24 9.72 3.20
N GLY A 195 -4.35 9.22 3.73
CA GLY A 195 -5.04 9.78 4.90
C GLY A 195 -5.36 8.72 5.94
N TYR A 196 -5.14 9.05 7.22
CA TYR A 196 -5.44 8.20 8.37
C TYR A 196 -6.56 8.80 9.24
N PRO A 197 -7.84 8.62 8.89
CA PRO A 197 -8.95 9.23 9.62
C PRO A 197 -9.18 8.65 11.02
N ALA A 198 -8.80 7.39 11.26
CA ALA A 198 -8.95 6.72 12.56
C ALA A 198 -7.78 6.98 13.55
N ALA A 199 -6.92 7.96 13.27
CA ALA A 199 -5.77 8.26 14.12
C ALA A 199 -6.18 8.79 15.52
N ILE A 200 -5.60 8.21 16.58
CA ILE A 200 -5.84 8.62 17.97
C ILE A 200 -5.34 10.07 18.15
N PRO A 201 -6.19 11.02 18.60
CA PRO A 201 -5.85 12.45 18.63
C PRO A 201 -4.62 12.85 19.48
N GLY A 202 -4.13 11.96 20.35
CA GLY A 202 -3.02 12.21 21.26
C GLY A 202 -1.64 11.80 20.75
N VAL A 203 -1.53 11.08 19.62
CA VAL A 203 -0.25 10.58 19.06
C VAL A 203 -0.04 11.02 17.61
N THR A 204 -0.91 11.88 17.08
CA THR A 204 -0.85 12.33 15.68
C THR A 204 0.17 13.47 15.52
N LEU A 205 1.26 13.23 14.77
CA LEU A 205 2.30 14.23 14.47
C LEU A 205 1.78 15.43 13.65
N TRP A 206 0.77 15.22 12.79
CA TRP A 206 0.14 16.26 11.99
C TRP A 206 -1.37 16.05 11.97
N ARG A 207 -2.12 16.99 12.56
CA ARG A 207 -3.58 16.98 12.48
C ARG A 207 -4.01 17.56 11.13
N VAL A 208 -4.03 16.73 10.09
CA VAL A 208 -4.72 17.11 8.85
C VAL A 208 -6.22 17.12 9.17
N ARG A 209 -6.81 18.31 9.27
CA ARG A 209 -8.26 18.50 9.36
C ARG A 209 -8.87 18.20 7.99
N LEU A 210 -8.96 16.93 7.62
CA LEU A 210 -9.92 16.48 6.61
C LEU A 210 -11.03 15.76 7.37
N PHE A 211 -12.01 16.59 7.77
CA PHE A 211 -13.35 16.29 8.28
C PHE A 211 -13.50 15.10 9.26
N ARG A 212 -13.63 15.45 10.55
CA ARG A 212 -14.54 14.73 11.45
C ARG A 212 -15.97 15.09 11.02
N PHE A 213 -16.77 14.10 10.64
CA PHE A 213 -18.19 14.10 10.98
C PHE A 213 -18.62 12.67 11.32
N PRO A 214 -18.69 12.33 12.60
CA PRO A 214 -19.64 11.34 13.07
C PRO A 214 -20.66 12.06 13.96
N CYS A 215 -21.89 12.15 13.47
CA CYS A 215 -23.10 11.70 14.16
C CYS A 215 -24.33 12.41 13.59
N THR A 216 -25.34 11.60 13.26
CA THR A 216 -26.74 11.92 12.99
C THR A 216 -27.08 12.77 11.76
N ALA A 217 -27.66 12.14 10.73
CA ALA A 217 -28.60 12.80 9.83
C ALA A 217 -29.56 11.78 9.18
N HIS A 218 -30.28 11.00 10.00
CA HIS A 218 -31.69 10.85 9.71
C HIS A 218 -32.33 12.20 10.05
N THR A 219 -32.85 12.91 9.04
CA THR A 219 -33.79 14.06 9.10
C THR A 219 -33.37 15.39 9.75
N LEU A 220 -33.69 16.48 9.01
CA LEU A 220 -33.70 17.93 9.36
C LEU A 220 -32.30 18.58 9.39
N VAL A 221 -32.05 19.71 8.70
CA VAL A 221 -32.75 20.99 8.83
C VAL A 221 -32.71 21.77 7.51
N ALA A 222 -33.89 22.25 7.11
CA ALA A 222 -34.07 23.33 6.16
C ALA A 222 -33.80 24.70 6.82
N GLY A 223 -33.25 25.63 6.03
CA GLY A 223 -33.48 27.07 6.16
C GLY A 223 -32.69 27.82 7.24
N ALA A 224 -31.94 28.82 6.79
CA ALA A 224 -31.92 30.16 7.39
C ALA A 224 -31.13 31.10 6.48
N ASP A 225 -31.86 31.77 5.57
CA ASP A 225 -31.60 33.19 5.31
C ASP A 225 -32.22 33.98 6.48
N LEU A 226 -31.46 34.97 6.96
CA LEU A 226 -31.64 35.96 8.06
C LEU A 226 -30.72 35.75 9.28
#